data_AF-A0A9Q8WPW9-F1
#
_entry.id   AF-A0A9Q8WPW9-F1
#
_cell.length_a   1.000
_cell.length_b   1.000
_cell.length_c   1.000
_cell.angle_alpha   90.00
_cell.angle_beta   90.00
_cell.angle_gamma   90.00
#
_symmetry.space_group_name_H-M   'P 1'
#
loop_
_entity.id
_entity.type
_entity.pdbx_description
1 polymer ?
#
loop_
_entity_poly.entity_id
_entity_poly.type
_entity_poly.pdbx_seq_one_letter_code
_entity_poly.pdbx_strand_id
1 'polypeptide(L)'
;MKSSTVTAIALLGLTNAATIRICKDQTLGNCVTTDVGGCTNVPGTMNDVVSSVDTGSATCTFFTDGSCGGASWTTRGLRNTVPSNFNDNLSSVRC
;
A
#
# COMPACT_ATOMS: atom_id res chain seq x y z
N MET A 1 9.66 35.82 38.58
CA MET A 1 10.18 35.14 37.37
C MET A 1 10.16 33.63 37.63
N LYS A 2 9.23 32.87 37.05
CA LYS A 2 9.37 31.41 36.93
C LYS A 2 8.70 30.99 35.61
N SER A 3 9.54 30.93 34.57
CA SER A 3 9.20 30.36 33.27
C SER A 3 9.34 28.85 33.40
N SER A 4 8.23 28.11 33.25
CA SER A 4 8.26 26.66 33.15
C SER A 4 8.33 26.28 31.67
N THR A 5 9.51 25.89 31.22
CA THR A 5 9.71 25.31 29.88
C THR A 5 9.02 23.95 29.81
N VAL A 6 8.01 23.84 28.93
CA VAL A 6 7.39 22.58 28.55
C VAL A 6 8.21 21.98 27.41
N THR A 7 8.95 20.91 27.70
CA THR A 7 9.66 20.15 26.65
C THR A 7 8.63 19.28 25.92
N ALA A 8 8.29 19.68 24.70
CA ALA A 8 7.50 18.84 23.81
C ALA A 8 8.35 17.63 23.38
N ILE A 9 7.96 16.43 23.82
CA ILE A 9 8.50 15.17 23.30
C ILE A 9 7.73 14.89 22.01
N ALA A 10 8.39 15.09 20.86
CA ALA A 10 7.84 14.63 19.59
C ALA A 10 7.86 13.09 19.59
N LEU A 11 6.67 12.47 19.71
CA LEU A 11 6.51 11.07 19.30
C LEU A 11 6.69 11.03 17.79
N LEU A 12 7.87 10.62 17.33
CA LEU A 12 8.07 10.18 15.96
C LEU A 12 7.18 8.94 15.79
N GLY A 13 6.00 9.14 15.21
CA GLY A 13 5.14 8.03 14.80
C GLY A 13 5.95 7.15 13.86
N LEU A 14 6.24 5.92 14.28
CA LEU A 14 6.82 4.89 13.43
C LEU A 14 5.80 4.62 12.32
N THR A 15 5.95 5.29 11.18
CA THR A 15 5.31 4.84 9.95
C THR A 15 5.90 3.47 9.65
N ASN A 16 5.17 2.41 9.99
CA ASN A 16 5.62 1.04 9.76
C ASN A 16 5.55 0.80 8.26
N ALA A 17 6.60 1.20 7.54
CA ALA A 17 6.71 0.97 6.12
C ALA A 17 6.66 -0.54 5.84
N ALA A 18 5.66 -0.96 5.07
CA ALA A 18 5.56 -2.34 4.60
C ALA A 18 6.16 -2.46 3.21
N THR A 19 7.10 -3.37 3.03
CA THR A 19 7.61 -3.73 1.70
C THR A 19 6.70 -4.81 1.11
N ILE A 20 5.99 -4.48 0.04
CA ILE A 20 5.07 -5.40 -0.64
C ILE A 20 5.52 -5.64 -2.08
N ARG A 21 5.03 -6.73 -2.68
CA ARG A 21 5.21 -7.03 -4.09
C ARG A 21 3.88 -6.96 -4.82
N ILE A 22 3.84 -6.23 -5.93
CA ILE A 22 2.68 -6.10 -6.82
C ILE A 22 3.08 -6.52 -8.23
N CYS A 23 2.17 -7.16 -8.95
CA CYS A 23 2.48 -7.90 -10.17
C CYS A 23 1.43 -7.65 -11.24
N LYS A 24 1.88 -7.47 -12.49
CA LYS A 24 0.99 -7.23 -13.63
C LYS A 24 0.17 -8.45 -13.99
N ASP A 25 0.75 -9.63 -13.84
CA ASP A 25 0.09 -10.87 -14.16
C ASP A 25 -0.48 -11.52 -12.92
N GLN A 26 -1.41 -12.44 -13.12
CA GLN A 26 -1.82 -13.37 -12.08
C GLN A 26 -0.65 -14.29 -11.69
N THR A 27 -0.75 -14.93 -10.53
CA THR A 27 0.24 -15.90 -10.02
C THR A 27 1.68 -15.37 -9.90
N LEU A 28 1.82 -14.06 -9.63
CA LEU A 28 3.09 -13.36 -9.40
C LEU A 28 4.03 -13.26 -10.61
N GLY A 29 3.49 -12.91 -11.78
CA GLY A 29 4.29 -12.54 -12.97
C GLY A 29 4.48 -11.04 -13.14
N ASN A 30 5.63 -10.61 -13.68
CA ASN A 30 5.95 -9.21 -13.98
C ASN A 30 5.75 -8.26 -12.78
N CYS A 31 6.56 -8.46 -11.73
CA CYS A 31 6.39 -7.81 -10.44
C CYS A 31 7.35 -6.65 -10.18
N VAL A 32 6.93 -5.74 -9.30
CA VAL A 32 7.79 -4.76 -8.63
C VAL A 32 7.58 -4.82 -7.12
N THR A 33 8.64 -4.51 -6.40
CA THR A 33 8.59 -4.31 -4.96
C THR A 33 8.38 -2.82 -4.68
N THR A 34 7.50 -2.49 -3.73
CA THR A 34 7.24 -1.11 -3.31
C THR A 34 7.15 -1.02 -1.79
N ASP A 35 7.73 0.04 -1.23
CA ASP A 35 7.61 0.37 0.18
C ASP A 35 6.37 1.23 0.41
N VAL A 36 5.60 0.90 1.44
CA VAL A 36 4.32 1.55 1.77
C VAL A 36 4.39 2.06 3.19
N GLY A 37 4.79 3.32 3.36
CA GLY A 37 4.90 4.02 4.66
C GLY A 37 3.64 4.76 5.11
N GLY A 38 2.54 4.56 4.38
CA GLY A 38 1.28 5.30 4.51
C GLY A 38 0.48 5.14 3.23
N CYS A 39 -0.34 6.12 2.88
CA CYS A 39 -0.97 6.10 1.56
C CYS A 39 0.08 6.32 0.46
N THR A 40 0.22 5.36 -0.45
CA THR A 40 1.23 5.36 -1.50
C THR A 40 0.57 5.04 -2.84
N ASN A 41 0.81 5.86 -3.86
CA ASN A 41 0.42 5.51 -5.22
C ASN A 41 1.27 4.35 -5.71
N VAL A 42 0.67 3.40 -6.44
CA VAL A 42 1.48 2.36 -7.08
C VAL A 42 2.39 3.02 -8.13
N PRO A 43 3.56 2.44 -8.45
CA PRO A 43 4.41 2.94 -9.52
C PRO A 43 3.61 3.10 -10.82
N GLY A 44 3.88 4.14 -11.61
CA GLY A 44 3.10 4.43 -12.82
C GLY A 44 3.03 3.27 -13.83
N THR A 45 4.06 2.41 -13.87
CA THR A 45 4.05 1.19 -14.69
C THR A 45 3.10 0.10 -14.21
N MET A 46 2.57 0.23 -12.99
CA MET A 46 1.65 -0.67 -12.31
C MET A 46 0.24 -0.10 -12.17
N ASN A 47 0.02 1.17 -12.53
CA ASN A 47 -1.31 1.78 -12.45
C ASN A 47 -2.30 1.02 -13.34
N ASP A 48 -3.42 0.61 -12.77
CA ASP A 48 -4.52 -0.05 -13.50
C ASP A 48 -4.09 -1.31 -14.27
N VAL A 49 -3.06 -2.00 -13.80
CA VAL A 49 -2.58 -3.26 -14.40
C VAL A 49 -2.19 -4.30 -13.36
N VAL A 50 -2.45 -4.08 -12.07
CA VAL A 50 -2.12 -5.06 -11.03
C VAL A 50 -3.14 -6.20 -11.03
N SER A 51 -2.66 -7.43 -11.23
CA SER A 51 -3.46 -8.65 -11.22
C SER A 51 -3.07 -9.65 -10.11
N SER A 52 -1.93 -9.48 -9.45
CA SER A 52 -1.59 -10.24 -8.23
C SER A 52 -0.72 -9.44 -7.26
N VAL A 53 -0.79 -9.80 -5.97
CA VAL A 53 -0.07 -9.10 -4.90
C VAL A 53 0.47 -10.08 -3.86
N ASP A 54 1.53 -9.68 -3.17
CA ASP A 54 2.07 -10.38 -2.01
C ASP A 54 2.48 -9.32 -0.98
N THR A 55 1.69 -9.18 0.08
CA THR A 55 1.91 -8.17 1.12
C THR A 55 2.77 -8.69 2.29
N GLY A 56 3.33 -9.90 2.17
CA GLY A 56 4.03 -10.57 3.25
C GLY A 56 3.15 -10.68 4.50
N SER A 57 3.64 -10.17 5.63
CA SER A 57 2.89 -10.18 6.89
C SER A 57 2.02 -8.93 7.10
N ALA A 58 2.10 -7.91 6.24
CA ALA A 58 1.34 -6.68 6.38
C ALA A 58 -0.10 -6.84 5.87
N THR A 59 -1.07 -6.25 6.56
CA THR A 59 -2.44 -6.10 6.05
C THR A 59 -2.49 -4.80 5.25
N CYS A 60 -2.81 -4.89 3.97
CA CYS A 60 -2.86 -3.72 3.09
C CYS A 60 -4.25 -3.56 2.47
N THR A 61 -4.67 -2.32 2.33
CA THR A 61 -5.85 -1.91 1.58
C THR A 61 -5.39 -1.30 0.25
N PHE A 62 -5.83 -1.89 -0.84
CA PHE A 62 -5.63 -1.40 -2.20
C PHE A 62 -6.85 -0.59 -2.64
N PHE A 63 -6.61 0.41 -3.48
CA PHE A 63 -7.58 1.42 -3.86
C PHE A 63 -7.58 1.61 -5.37
N THR A 64 -8.75 1.87 -5.94
CA THR A 64 -8.88 2.05 -7.39
C THR A 64 -8.32 3.36 -7.87
N ASP A 65 -8.32 4.38 -7.01
CA ASP A 65 -7.90 5.72 -7.36
C ASP A 65 -6.58 6.06 -6.66
N GLY A 66 -5.91 7.10 -7.13
CA GLY A 66 -4.73 7.64 -6.45
C GLY A 66 -5.06 8.19 -5.05
N SER A 67 -4.04 8.37 -4.22
CA SER A 67 -4.14 8.98 -2.89
C SER A 67 -5.13 8.25 -1.96
N CYS A 68 -5.29 6.93 -2.13
CA CYS A 68 -6.15 6.05 -1.35
C CYS A 68 -7.63 6.44 -1.39
N GLY A 69 -8.09 6.90 -2.56
CA GLY A 69 -9.49 7.18 -2.86
C GLY A 69 -10.21 6.01 -3.56
N GLY A 70 -11.47 6.22 -3.91
CA GLY A 70 -12.23 5.25 -4.70
C GLY A 70 -12.65 3.99 -3.95
N ALA A 71 -12.96 2.95 -4.71
CA ALA A 71 -13.31 1.65 -4.16
C ALA A 71 -12.07 0.97 -3.58
N SER A 72 -12.25 0.10 -2.58
CA SER A 72 -11.12 -0.52 -1.89
C SER A 72 -11.29 -2.00 -1.59
N TRP A 73 -10.15 -2.69 -1.52
CA TRP A 73 -10.05 -4.09 -1.17
C TRP A 73 -8.87 -4.33 -0.23
N THR A 74 -9.14 -5.00 0.89
CA THR A 74 -8.13 -5.31 1.92
C THR A 74 -7.72 -6.77 1.83
N THR A 75 -6.41 -7.02 1.90
CA THR A 75 -5.84 -8.36 1.89
C THR A 75 -4.56 -8.46 2.72
N ARG A 76 -4.07 -9.69 2.89
CA ARG A 76 -2.83 -10.02 3.60
C ARG A 76 -2.17 -11.23 2.95
N GLY A 77 -0.84 -11.21 2.84
CA GLY A 77 -0.04 -12.28 2.27
C GLY A 77 -0.22 -12.40 0.76
N LEU A 78 0.00 -13.62 0.27
CA LEU A 78 -0.10 -13.93 -1.16
C LEU A 78 -1.54 -13.89 -1.64
N ARG A 79 -1.77 -13.13 -2.71
CA ARG A 79 -2.96 -13.21 -3.55
C ARG A 79 -2.55 -13.41 -5.00
N ASN A 80 -2.72 -14.65 -5.48
CA ASN A 80 -2.46 -15.02 -6.87
C ASN A 80 -3.39 -14.33 -7.89
N THR A 81 -4.57 -13.86 -7.46
CA THR A 81 -5.52 -13.18 -8.34
C THR A 81 -6.26 -12.10 -7.57
N VAL A 82 -6.09 -10.85 -7.97
CA VAL A 82 -6.88 -9.72 -7.46
C VAL A 82 -8.36 -9.97 -7.78
N PRO A 83 -9.32 -9.63 -6.88
CA PRO A 83 -10.74 -9.83 -7.17
C PRO A 83 -11.15 -9.12 -8.46
N SER A 84 -12.09 -9.69 -9.21
CA SER A 84 -12.42 -9.27 -10.57
C SER A 84 -12.78 -7.78 -10.72
N ASN A 85 -13.39 -7.18 -9.71
CA ASN A 85 -13.78 -5.76 -9.72
C ASN A 85 -12.62 -4.79 -9.39
N PHE A 86 -11.45 -5.31 -9.01
CA PHE A 86 -10.23 -4.56 -8.73
C PHE A 86 -9.06 -4.93 -9.65
N ASN A 87 -9.13 -6.07 -10.34
CA ASN A 87 -8.09 -6.54 -11.26
C ASN A 87 -7.86 -5.50 -12.35
N ASP A 88 -6.60 -5.12 -12.58
CA ASP A 88 -6.22 -4.10 -13.56
C ASP A 88 -6.92 -2.75 -13.32
N ASN A 89 -7.16 -2.41 -12.06
CA ASN A 89 -7.84 -1.16 -11.70
C ASN A 89 -7.32 -0.58 -10.38
N LEU A 90 -6.12 -0.97 -9.94
CA LEU A 90 -5.53 -0.49 -8.69
C LEU A 90 -4.54 0.65 -8.97
N SER A 91 -4.69 1.76 -8.24
CA SER A 91 -3.86 2.96 -8.39
C SER A 91 -3.13 3.38 -7.10
N SER A 92 -3.57 2.92 -5.93
CA SER A 92 -2.85 3.20 -4.68
C SER A 92 -3.05 2.13 -3.61
N VAL A 93 -2.22 2.17 -2.58
CA VAL A 93 -2.18 1.20 -1.49
C VAL A 93 -1.85 1.89 -0.17
N ARG A 94 -2.44 1.37 0.91
CA ARG A 94 -2.06 1.66 2.29
C ARG A 94 -1.85 0.37 3.04
N CYS A 95 -0.69 0.26 3.66
CA CYS A 95 -0.35 -0.67 4.72
C CYS A 95 0.01 0.22 5.94
#